data_AF-A0A2S9SJR2-F1
#
_entry.id   AF-A0A2S9SJR2-F1
#
_cell.length_a   1.000
_cell.length_b   1.000
_cell.length_c   1.000
_cell.angle_alpha   90.00
_cell.angle_beta   90.00
_cell.angle_gamma   90.00
#
_symmetry.space_group_name_H-M   'P 1'
#
loop_
_entity.id
_entity.type
_entity.pdbx_description
1 polymer ?
#
loop_
_entity_poly.entity_id
_entity_poly.type
_entity_poly.pdbx_seq_one_letter_code
_entity_poly.pdbx_strand_id
1 'polypeptide(L)' 'MVPRSHRLRTPLCDLLGCDVPILQAGMGGPARHELAAAVAQAGGFGMLG' A
#
# COMPACT_ATOMS: atom_id res chain seq x y z
N MET A 1 13.95 15.23 8.74
CA MET A 1 12.75 14.46 8.36
C MET A 1 11.86 15.36 7.54
N VAL A 2 11.85 15.21 6.22
CA VAL A 2 11.07 16.08 5.31
C VAL A 2 9.59 15.70 5.45
N PRO A 3 8.67 16.65 5.70
CA PRO A 3 7.24 16.37 5.69
C PRO A 3 6.85 15.95 4.28
N ARG A 4 6.42 14.69 4.10
CA ARG A 4 5.90 14.23 2.80
C ARG A 4 4.55 14.90 2.59
N SER A 5 4.52 15.91 1.73
CA SER A 5 3.28 16.51 1.23
C SER A 5 2.52 15.45 0.42
N HIS A 6 1.57 14.75 1.05
CA HIS A 6 0.73 13.75 0.40
C HIS A 6 -0.37 14.43 -0.42
N ARG A 7 -0.01 14.97 -1.59
CA ARG A 7 -1.03 15.40 -2.58
C ARG A 7 -1.95 14.27 -3.05
N LEU A 8 -1.63 13.02 -2.72
CA LEU A 8 -2.36 11.83 -3.11
C LEU A 8 -3.12 11.16 -1.94
N ARG A 9 -3.06 11.66 -0.70
CA ARG A 9 -3.80 11.01 0.41
C ARG A 9 -5.30 11.18 0.21
N THR A 10 -6.04 10.08 0.36
CA THR A 10 -7.51 10.03 0.26
C THR A 10 -8.07 9.42 1.53
N PRO A 11 -9.39 9.55 1.82
CA PRO A 11 -10.01 8.89 2.98
C PRO A 11 -9.82 7.36 3.00
N LEU A 12 -9.58 6.74 1.84
CA LEU A 12 -9.25 5.32 1.75
C LEU A 12 -7.94 4.97 2.46
N CYS A 13 -6.98 5.89 2.47
CA CYS A 13 -5.69 5.70 3.16
C CYS A 13 -5.91 5.57 4.68
N ASP A 14 -6.82 6.37 5.24
CA ASP A 14 -7.16 6.33 6.67
C ASP A 14 -7.95 5.05 7.02
N LEU A 15 -8.84 4.62 6.12
CA LEU A 15 -9.60 3.38 6.28
C LEU A 15 -8.69 2.14 6.25
N LEU A 16 -7.70 2.11 5.35
CA LEU A 16 -6.82 0.96 5.15
C LEU A 16 -5.52 1.01 5.95
N GLY A 17 -5.21 2.14 6.59
CA GLY A 17 -3.98 2.32 7.35
C GLY A 17 -2.72 2.41 6.48
N CYS A 18 -2.81 3.00 5.29
CA CYS A 18 -1.68 3.22 4.38
C CYS A 18 -1.37 4.72 4.16
N ASP A 19 -0.21 5.01 3.58
CA ASP A 19 0.25 6.38 3.35
C ASP A 19 -0.17 6.92 1.97
N VAL A 20 -0.27 6.05 0.98
CA VAL A 20 -0.66 6.38 -0.40
C VAL A 20 -1.77 5.45 -0.91
N PRO A 21 -2.64 5.93 -1.82
CA PRO A 21 -3.76 5.15 -2.35
C PRO A 21 -3.30 4.20 -3.47
N ILE A 22 -2.23 3.45 -3.23
CA ILE A 22 -1.72 2.41 -4.13
C ILE A 22 -2.06 1.05 -3.52
N LEU A 23 -2.88 0.29 -4.22
CA LEU A 23 -3.34 -1.03 -3.80
C LEU A 23 -2.72 -2.08 -4.72
N GLN A 24 -2.07 -3.09 -4.15
CA GLN A 24 -1.58 -4.22 -4.92
C GLN A 24 -2.72 -5.22 -5.16
N ALA A 25 -2.94 -5.58 -6.43
CA ALA A 25 -3.99 -6.52 -6.81
C ALA A 25 -3.65 -7.93 -6.33
N GLY A 26 -4.57 -8.57 -5.59
CA GLY A 26 -4.46 -9.98 -5.18
C GLY A 26 -4.52 -10.93 -6.38
N MET A 27 -3.36 -11.28 -6.90
CA MET A 27 -3.18 -12.13 -8.09
C MET A 27 -2.35 -13.37 -7.73
N GLY A 28 -2.96 -14.55 -7.82
CA GLY A 28 -2.46 -15.86 -7.34
C GLY A 28 -0.94 -16.05 -7.31
N GLY A 29 -0.33 -15.88 -8.47
CA GLY A 29 1.11 -16.10 -8.66
C GLY A 29 1.97 -15.04 -7.97
N PRO A 30 1.89 -13.76 -8.40
CA PRO A 30 2.79 -12.70 -7.95
C PRO A 30 2.47 -12.11 -6.57
N ALA A 31 1.23 -12.21 -6.07
CA ALA A 31 0.81 -11.59 -4.80
C ALA A 31 1.14 -12.46 -3.57
N ARG A 32 2.42 -12.86 -3.48
CA ARG A 32 2.97 -13.58 -2.33
C ARG A 32 3.37 -12.62 -1.21
N HIS A 33 3.69 -13.19 -0.05
CA HIS A 33 4.01 -12.45 1.16
C HIS A 33 5.14 -11.44 0.98
N GLU A 34 6.14 -11.72 0.15
CA GLU A 34 7.25 -10.82 -0.12
C GLU A 34 6.78 -9.54 -0.83
N LEU A 35 5.91 -9.67 -1.83
CA LEU A 35 5.36 -8.51 -2.55
C LEU A 35 4.41 -7.72 -1.65
N ALA A 36 3.50 -8.40 -0.94
CA ALA A 36 2.56 -7.73 -0.04
C ALA A 36 3.29 -6.95 1.06
N ALA A 37 4.35 -7.53 1.66
CA ALA A 37 5.16 -6.86 2.67
C ALA A 37 5.95 -5.67 2.08
N ALA A 38 6.52 -5.83 0.88
CA ALA A 38 7.25 -4.74 0.21
C ALA A 38 6.33 -3.54 -0.10
N VAL A 39 5.09 -3.79 -0.54
CA VAL A 39 4.09 -2.75 -0.79
C VAL A 39 3.70 -2.03 0.51
N ALA A 40 3.48 -2.78 1.60
CA ALA A 40 3.16 -2.21 2.90
C ALA A 40 4.30 -1.32 3.43
N GLN A 41 5.56 -1.77 3.32
CA GLN A 41 6.73 -0.96 3.74
C GLN A 41 6.94 0.29 2.87
N ALA A 42 6.52 0.25 1.61
CA ALA A 42 6.54 1.42 0.72
C ALA A 42 5.40 2.42 1.03
N GLY A 43 4.46 2.08 1.92
CA GLY A 43 3.33 2.92 2.31
C GLY A 43 2.04 2.66 1.51
N GLY A 44 1.98 1.62 0.68
CA GLY A 44 0.77 1.18 0.00
C GLY A 44 0.00 0.11 0.78
N PHE A 45 -1.06 -0.44 0.18
CA PHE A 45 -1.82 -1.56 0.75
C PHE A 45 -1.50 -2.87 0.01
N GLY A 46 -0.84 -3.80 0.72
CA GLY A 46 -0.51 -5.14 0.20
C GLY A 46 -1.63 -6.15 0.41
N MET A 47 -1.82 -7.06 -0.55
CA MET A 47 -2.81 -8.14 -0.52
C MET A 47 -2.17 -9.48 -0.86
N LEU A 48 -2.50 -10.53 -0.11
CA LEU A 48 -2.19 -11.90 -0.51
C LEU A 48 -3.22 -12.38 -1.54
N GLY A 49 -2.81 -13.30 -2.41
CA GLY A 49 -3.74 -14.12 -3.19
C GLY A 49 -3.31 -14.27 -4.61
#